data_AF-A0A927Z7Y2-F1
#
_entry.id   AF-A0A927Z7Y2-F1
#
_cell.length_a   1.000
_cell.length_b   1.000
_cell.length_c   1.000
_cell.angle_alpha   90.00
_cell.angle_beta   90.00
_cell.angle_gamma   90.00
#
_symmetry.space_group_name_H-M   'P 1'
#
loop_
_entity.id
_entity.type
_entity.pdbx_description
1 polymer ?
#
loop_
_entity_poly.entity_id
_entity_poly.type
_entity_poly.pdbx_seq_one_letter_code
_entity_poly.pdbx_strand_id
1 'polypeptide(L)' 'MKYSVEIKNGIAKEILVFKGKEYVRTTKKTDFGSSSDDLDFCEQLENEGLTDDVLDEMYDKLDGFLVDSLLTIAESEGK' A
#
# COMPACT_ATOMS: atom_id res chain seq x y z
N MET A 1 1.09 -6.65 -14.18
CA MET A 1 1.11 -6.19 -12.78
C MET A 1 -0.27 -6.40 -12.19
N LYS A 2 -0.37 -6.82 -10.93
CA LYS A 2 -1.64 -6.88 -10.20
C LYS A 2 -1.43 -6.16 -8.87
N TYR A 3 -2.34 -5.28 -8.51
CA TYR A 3 -2.37 -4.64 -7.20
C TYR A 3 -3.70 -4.99 -6.54
N SER A 4 -3.65 -5.40 -5.28
CA SER A 4 -4.82 -5.71 -4.48
C SER A 4 -4.66 -5.16 -3.08
N VAL A 5 -5.76 -4.63 -2.54
CA VAL A 5 -5.85 -4.17 -1.16
C VAL A 5 -6.84 -5.07 -0.44
N GLU A 6 -6.40 -5.69 0.64
CA GLU A 6 -7.26 -6.43 1.56
C GLU A 6 -7.37 -5.64 2.86
N ILE A 7 -8.59 -5.31 3.27
CA ILE A 7 -8.81 -4.56 4.52
C ILE A 7 -9.44 -5.46 5.55
N LYS A 8 -8.82 -5.53 6.73
CA LYS A 8 -9.29 -6.31 7.86
C LYS A 8 -8.97 -5.60 9.17
N ASN A 9 -9.98 -5.40 10.02
CA ASN A 9 -9.82 -4.80 11.35
C ASN A 9 -9.06 -3.45 11.34
N GLY A 10 -9.34 -2.58 10.36
CA GLY A 10 -8.67 -1.26 10.24
C GLY A 10 -7.22 -1.32 9.76
N ILE A 11 -6.78 -2.49 9.27
CA ILE A 11 -5.47 -2.70 8.66
C ILE A 11 -5.68 -3.02 7.18
N ALA A 12 -5.01 -2.26 6.32
CA ALA A 12 -4.92 -2.52 4.90
C ALA A 12 -3.64 -3.29 4.59
N LYS A 13 -3.78 -4.46 3.99
CA LYS A 13 -2.69 -5.23 3.41
C LYS A 13 -2.70 -5.00 1.91
N GLU A 14 -1.65 -4.38 1.41
CA GLU A 14 -1.45 -4.09 0.00
C GLU A 14 -0.53 -5.14 -0.58
N ILE A 15 -0.90 -5.67 -1.74
CA ILE A 15 -0.18 -6.75 -2.41
C ILE A 15 0.04 -6.33 -3.85
N LEU A 16 1.31 -6.19 -4.23
CA LEU A 16 1.75 -5.90 -5.58
C LEU A 16 2.41 -7.16 -6.17
N VAL A 17 1.81 -7.71 -7.23
CA VAL A 17 2.44 -8.76 -8.03
C VAL A 17 3.05 -8.14 -9.28
N PHE A 18 4.38 -8.14 -9.33
CA PHE A 18 5.17 -7.58 -10.43
C PHE A 18 6.30 -8.54 -10.84
N LYS A 19 6.44 -8.78 -12.16
CA LYS A 19 7.40 -9.74 -12.73
C LYS A 19 7.37 -11.15 -12.09
N GLY A 20 6.19 -11.60 -11.61
CA GLY A 20 6.03 -12.91 -10.97
C GLY A 20 6.47 -12.97 -9.50
N LYS A 21 6.90 -11.84 -8.93
CA LYS A 21 7.18 -11.67 -7.50
C LYS A 21 6.05 -10.91 -6.82
N GLU A 22 5.85 -11.21 -5.55
CA GLU A 22 4.84 -10.59 -4.69
C GLU A 22 5.53 -9.70 -3.66
N TYR A 23 5.10 -8.44 -3.60
CA TYR A 23 5.55 -7.44 -2.63
C TYR A 23 4.35 -7.09 -1.77
N VAL A 24 4.57 -7.04 -0.46
CA VAL A 24 3.51 -6.79 0.51
C VAL A 24 3.86 -5.55 1.29
N ARG A 25 2.86 -4.69 1.49
CA ARG A 25 2.94 -3.54 2.37
C ARG A 25 1.75 -3.54 3.30
N THR A 26 1.97 -3.22 4.57
CA THR A 26 0.88 -3.09 5.55
C THR A 26 0.71 -1.64 5.98
N THR A 27 -0.50 -1.13 5.81
CA THR A 27 -0.89 0.22 6.19
C THR A 27 -1.98 0.15 7.26
N LYS A 28 -1.80 0.88 8.35
CA LYS A 28 -2.76 0.97 9.43
C LYS A 28 -3.25 2.41 9.58
N LYS A 29 -4.55 2.59 9.82
CA LYS A 29 -5.08 3.90 10.17
C LYS A 29 -4.66 4.30 11.58
N THR A 30 -4.27 5.55 11.74
CA THR A 30 -3.88 6.19 12.99
C THR A 30 -4.79 7.39 13.26
N ASP A 31 -4.76 7.91 14.49
CA ASP A 31 -5.55 9.08 14.87
C ASP A 31 -5.20 10.35 14.06
N PHE A 32 -4.07 10.35 13.37
CA PHE A 32 -3.54 11.49 12.61
C PHE A 32 -3.41 11.22 11.10
N GLY A 33 -3.95 10.10 10.58
CA GLY A 33 -3.82 9.71 9.18
C GLY A 33 -3.60 8.21 9.04
N SER A 34 -2.62 7.78 8.25
CA SER A 34 -2.23 6.38 8.11
C SER A 34 -0.72 6.22 8.30
N SER A 35 -0.30 5.04 8.78
CA SER A 35 1.11 4.67 8.93
C SER A 35 1.35 3.37 8.19
N SER A 36 2.41 3.32 7.38
CA SER A 36 2.91 2.10 6.76
C SER A 36 4.06 1.55 7.60
N ASP A 37 4.00 0.26 7.94
CA ASP A 37 5.03 -0.40 8.75
C ASP A 37 6.16 -1.01 7.91
N ASP A 38 6.10 -0.88 6.57
CA ASP A 38 7.02 -1.56 5.65
C ASP A 38 7.97 -0.58 4.95
N LEU A 39 9.14 -0.35 5.56
CA LEU A 39 10.29 0.28 4.89
C LEU A 39 10.88 -0.65 3.80
N ASP A 40 10.73 -1.97 3.98
CA ASP A 40 11.29 -2.99 3.08
C ASP A 40 10.62 -3.02 1.70
N PHE A 41 9.38 -2.51 1.57
CA PHE A 41 8.66 -2.52 0.29
C PHE A 41 9.35 -1.66 -0.78
N CYS A 42 9.88 -0.49 -0.38
CA CYS A 42 10.64 0.39 -1.27
C CYS A 42 11.93 -0.27 -1.74
N GLU A 43 12.72 -0.76 -0.77
CA GLU A 43 14.01 -1.39 -1.03
C GLU A 43 13.85 -2.65 -1.90
N GLN A 44 12.77 -3.41 -1.73
CA GLN A 44 12.49 -4.58 -2.56
C GLN A 44 12.17 -4.20 -4.02
N LEU A 45 11.45 -3.11 -4.26
CA LEU A 45 11.11 -2.67 -5.61
C LEU A 45 12.30 -2.01 -6.31
N GLU A 46 13.09 -1.21 -5.60
CA GLU A 46 14.37 -0.66 -6.08
C GLU A 46 15.32 -1.77 -6.54
N ASN A 47 15.46 -2.83 -5.72
CA ASN A 47 16.32 -3.98 -6.04
C ASN A 47 15.89 -4.77 -7.29
N GLU A 48 14.67 -4.56 -7.79
CA GLU A 48 14.15 -5.19 -9.02
C GLU A 48 14.38 -4.35 -10.28
N GLY A 49 15.07 -3.22 -10.12
CA GLY A 49 15.44 -2.28 -11.17
C GLY A 49 14.30 -1.35 -11.57
N LEU A 50 13.36 -1.06 -10.66
CA LEU A 50 12.47 0.09 -10.81
C LEU A 50 13.28 1.34 -10.52
N THR A 51 13.21 2.33 -11.42
CA THR A 51 13.87 3.61 -11.24
C THR A 51 13.10 4.46 -10.24
N ASP A 52 13.80 5.32 -9.51
CA ASP A 52 13.23 6.27 -8.53
C ASP A 52 12.01 7.01 -9.10
N ASP A 53 12.08 7.51 -10.34
CA ASP A 53 10.96 8.20 -11.00
C ASP A 53 9.67 7.36 -11.11
N VAL A 54 9.81 6.05 -11.34
CA VAL A 54 8.67 5.14 -11.47
C VAL A 54 8.14 4.77 -10.10
N LEU A 55 9.02 4.63 -9.11
CA LEU A 55 8.64 4.38 -7.73
C LEU A 55 7.86 5.57 -7.17
N ASP A 56 8.37 6.78 -7.33
CA ASP A 56 7.71 8.02 -6.91
C ASP A 56 6.33 8.16 -7.56
N GLU A 57 6.20 7.91 -8.87
CA GLU A 57 4.89 7.96 -9.53
C GLU A 57 3.96 6.85 -9.03
N MET A 58 4.46 5.65 -8.77
CA MET A 58 3.67 4.57 -8.19
C MET A 58 3.17 4.93 -6.79
N TYR A 59 4.00 5.56 -5.96
CA TYR A 59 3.61 6.00 -4.62
C TYR A 59 2.56 7.11 -4.66
N ASP A 60 2.77 8.13 -5.49
CA ASP A 60 1.79 9.21 -5.66
C ASP A 60 0.40 8.68 -6.06
N LYS A 61 0.36 7.60 -6.84
CA LYS A 61 -0.92 6.99 -7.30
C LYS A 61 -1.50 5.96 -6.32
N LEU A 62 -0.68 5.16 -5.64
CA LEU A 62 -1.13 4.07 -4.79
C LEU A 62 -1.29 4.48 -3.32
N ASP A 63 -0.36 5.29 -2.80
CA ASP A 63 -0.16 5.52 -1.38
C ASP A 63 -1.12 6.56 -0.79
N GLY A 64 -1.23 7.72 -1.44
CA GLY A 64 -1.80 8.90 -0.78
C GLY A 64 -3.33 8.93 -0.63
N PHE A 65 -4.08 8.30 -1.54
CA PHE A 65 -5.54 8.51 -1.60
C PHE A 65 -6.36 7.23 -1.58
N LEU A 66 -5.92 6.18 -2.29
CA LEU A 66 -6.75 5.00 -2.48
C LEU A 66 -6.90 4.18 -1.19
N VAL A 67 -5.79 3.87 -0.54
CA VAL A 67 -5.76 2.99 0.65
C VAL A 67 -6.45 3.64 1.84
N ASP A 68 -6.18 4.94 2.09
CA ASP A 68 -6.83 5.69 3.17
C ASP A 68 -8.35 5.84 2.96
N SER A 69 -8.77 6.08 1.70
CA SER A 69 -10.20 6.13 1.35
C SER A 69 -10.88 4.78 1.60
N LEU A 70 -10.25 3.68 1.19
CA LEU A 70 -10.79 2.33 1.40
C LEU A 70 -10.83 1.97 2.89
N LEU A 71 -9.81 2.34 3.67
CA LEU A 71 -9.81 2.17 5.13
C LEU A 71 -10.97 2.92 5.79
N THR A 72 -11.18 4.18 5.40
CA THR A 72 -12.28 5.01 5.90
C THR A 72 -13.66 4.43 5.56
N ILE A 73 -13.83 3.90 4.35
CA ILE A 73 -15.08 3.21 3.95
C ILE A 73 -15.28 1.95 4.79
N ALA A 74 -14.25 1.12 4.95
CA ALA A 74 -14.34 -0.13 5.72
C ALA A 74 -14.66 0.12 7.20
N GLU A 75 -14.13 1.17 7.81
CA GLU A 75 -14.51 1.60 9.17
C GLU A 75 -15.96 2.08 9.27
N SER A 76 -16.49 2.66 8.19
CA SER A 76 -17.86 3.17 8.16
C SER A 76 -18.90 2.06 8.02
N GLU A 77 -18.57 0.98 7.30
CA GLU A 77 -19.42 -0.21 7.14
C GLU A 77 -19.40 -1.13 8.38
N GLY A 78 -18.40 -1.01 9.25
CA GLY A 78 -18.27 -1.78 10.49
C GLY A 78 -19.04 -1.23 11.70
N LYS A 79 -19.82 -0.15 11.52
CA LYS A 79 -20.67 0.50 12.53
C LYS A 79 -22.14 0.21 12.30
#